data_AF-A0A1R3GUD8-F1
#
_entry.id   AF-A0A1R3GUD8-F1
#
_cell.length_a   1.000
_cell.length_b   1.000
_cell.length_c   1.000
_cell.angle_alpha   90.00
_cell.angle_beta   90.00
_cell.angle_gamma   90.00
#
_symmetry.space_group_name_H-M   'P 1'
#
loop_
_entity.id
_entity.type
_entity.pdbx_description
1 polymer ?
#
loop_
_entity_poly.entity_id
_entity_poly.type
_entity_poly.pdbx_seq_one_letter_code
_entity_poly.pdbx_strand_id
1 'polypeptide(L)' 'MTMTKTDVKIQEFLVGIVLSSNQFEGSIPEDIQILKGLQLPNLSNNFHSGPISPSLPQNKLSGDMALG' A
#
# COMPACT_ATOMS: atom_id res chain seq x y z
N MET A 1 -27.43 10.88 -21.43
CA MET A 1 -26.34 11.73 -20.91
C MET A 1 -25.82 11.05 -19.66
N THR A 2 -24.73 10.30 -19.76
CA THR A 2 -24.12 9.60 -18.62
C THR A 2 -22.76 10.23 -18.34
N MET A 3 -22.73 11.09 -17.34
CA MET A 3 -21.52 11.47 -16.59
C MET A 3 -21.55 10.60 -15.32
N THR A 4 -20.50 9.96 -14.80
CA THR A 4 -19.06 10.24 -14.83
C THR A 4 -18.26 8.95 -14.67
N LYS A 5 -17.19 8.80 -15.45
CA LYS A 5 -16.04 7.94 -15.11
C LYS A 5 -15.32 8.61 -13.94
N THR A 6 -15.86 8.42 -12.73
CA THR A 6 -15.26 8.92 -11.47
C THR A 6 -14.15 7.98 -10.97
N ASP A 7 -13.72 7.03 -11.81
CA ASP A 7 -12.31 6.65 -11.90
C ASP A 7 -11.51 7.87 -12.40
N VAL A 8 -11.58 8.95 -11.63
CA VAL A 8 -10.52 9.93 -11.53
C VAL A 8 -9.26 9.08 -11.43
N LYS A 9 -8.25 9.41 -12.23
CA LYS A 9 -6.97 8.72 -12.42
C LYS A 9 -6.13 8.55 -11.13
N ILE A 10 -6.74 8.34 -9.97
CA ILE A 10 -6.14 8.05 -8.67
C ILE A 10 -5.11 6.94 -8.83
N GLN A 11 -5.36 5.95 -9.69
CA GLN A 11 -4.39 4.90 -10.02
C GLN A 11 -3.05 5.47 -10.54
N GLU A 12 -3.07 6.57 -11.29
CA GLU A 12 -1.88 7.24 -11.83
C GLU A 12 -1.36 8.35 -10.91
N PHE A 13 -2.23 8.99 -10.12
CA PHE A 13 -1.92 10.20 -9.36
C PHE A 13 -1.70 10.00 -7.85
N LEU A 14 -2.10 8.86 -7.28
CA LEU A 14 -1.87 8.59 -5.88
C LEU A 14 -0.41 8.22 -5.65
N VAL A 15 0.39 9.21 -5.23
CA VAL A 15 1.84 9.07 -5.06
C VAL A 15 2.23 8.45 -3.72
N GLY A 16 1.43 8.64 -2.67
CA GLY A 16 1.77 8.18 -1.33
C GLY A 16 0.56 7.77 -0.50
N ILE A 17 0.77 6.77 0.36
CA ILE A 17 -0.19 6.28 1.35
C ILE A 17 0.58 6.16 2.67
N VAL A 18 0.12 6.84 3.72
CA VAL A 18 0.72 6.76 5.06
C VAL A 18 -0.30 6.16 6.02
N LEU A 19 -0.06 4.92 6.42
CA LEU A 19 -0.90 4.13 7.32
C LEU A 19 -0.07 3.51 8.45
N SER A 20 1.10 4.09 8.72
CA SER A 20 2.02 3.58 9.73
C SER A 20 1.46 3.69 11.16
N SER A 21 1.86 2.78 12.04
CA SER A 21 1.50 2.76 13.47
C SER A 21 0.00 2.58 13.71
N ASN A 22 -0.59 1.63 12.99
CA ASN A 22 -1.96 1.17 13.20
C ASN A 22 -1.93 -0.30 13.66
N GLN A 23 -3.11 -0.89 13.83
CA GLN A 23 -3.26 -2.31 14.17
C GLN A 23 -3.79 -3.12 12.99
N PHE A 24 -3.44 -2.72 11.75
CA PHE A 24 -3.87 -3.49 10.58
C PHE A 24 -3.19 -4.84 10.54
N GLU A 25 -3.98 -5.90 10.40
CA GLU A 25 -3.52 -7.27 10.37
C GLU A 25 -3.78 -7.95 9.03
N GLY A 26 -3.15 -9.10 8.80
CA GLY A 26 -3.33 -9.88 7.58
C GLY A 26 -2.47 -9.40 6.41
N SER A 27 -2.71 -9.97 5.24
CA SER A 27 -1.92 -9.68 4.04
C SER A 27 -2.33 -8.37 3.38
N ILE A 28 -1.36 -7.70 2.78
CA ILE A 28 -1.63 -6.55 1.93
C ILE A 28 -2.41 -7.04 0.69
N PRO A 29 -3.58 -6.43 0.37
CA PRO A 29 -4.38 -6.85 -0.78
C PRO A 29 -3.59 -6.75 -2.10
N GLU A 30 -3.75 -7.73 -2.99
CA GLU A 30 -3.09 -7.75 -4.31
C GLU A 30 -3.46 -6.53 -5.15
N ASP A 31 -4.68 -6.01 -4.98
CA ASP A 31 -5.21 -4.82 -5.64
C ASP A 31 -4.39 -3.54 -5.40
N ILE A 32 -3.48 -3.52 -4.41
CA ILE A 32 -2.55 -2.39 -4.23
C ILE A 32 -1.71 -2.14 -5.50
N GLN A 33 -1.52 -3.17 -6.34
CA GLN A 33 -0.85 -3.06 -7.63
C GLN A 33 -1.59 -2.20 -8.66
N ILE A 34 -2.87 -1.89 -8.43
CA ILE A 34 -3.68 -1.00 -9.28
C ILE A 34 -3.18 0.44 -9.16
N LEU A 35 -2.55 0.80 -8.03
CA LEU A 35 -2.01 2.14 -7.78
C LEU A 35 -0.65 2.35 -8.46
N LYS A 36 -0.65 2.46 -9.79
CA LYS A 36 0.55 2.63 -10.63
C LYS A 36 1.39 3.88 -10.28
N GLY A 37 0.78 4.92 -9.73
CA GLY A 37 1.44 6.14 -9.29
C GLY A 37 2.13 6.04 -7.92
N LEU A 38 1.89 4.96 -7.16
CA LEU A 38 2.30 4.85 -5.76
C LEU A 38 3.82 4.65 -5.66
N GLN A 39 4.49 5.66 -5.12
CA GLN A 39 5.95 5.68 -4.94
C GLN A 39 6.34 5.68 -3.46
N LEU A 40 5.48 6.20 -2.59
CA LEU A 40 5.74 6.42 -1.18
C LEU A 40 4.68 5.74 -0.30
N PRO A 41 4.53 4.40 -0.34
CA PRO A 41 3.76 3.70 0.68
C PRO A 41 4.52 3.78 2.00
N ASN A 42 3.82 3.90 3.12
CA ASN A 42 4.36 3.72 4.46
C ASN A 42 3.33 2.94 5.29
N LEU A 43 3.57 1.63 5.42
CA LEU A 43 2.68 0.70 6.14
C LEU A 43 3.36 0.13 7.39
N SER A 44 4.48 0.73 7.83
CA SER A 44 5.26 0.24 8.97
C SER A 44 4.47 0.24 10.27
N ASN A 45 4.91 -0.55 11.25
CA ASN A 45 4.28 -0.66 12.57
C ASN A 45 2.79 -1.07 12.45
N ASN A 46 2.54 -2.14 11.71
CA ASN A 46 1.27 -2.86 11.60
C ASN A 46 1.55 -4.37 11.76
N PHE A 47 0.50 -5.19 11.83
CA PHE A 47 0.58 -6.64 12.00
C PHE A 47 0.40 -7.40 10.66
N HIS A 48 1.06 -6.93 9.61
CA HIS A 48 0.93 -7.55 8.29
C HIS A 48 1.53 -8.97 8.27
N SER A 49 0.86 -9.88 7.59
CA SER A 49 1.27 -11.28 7.45
C SER A 49 1.09 -11.77 6.02
N GLY A 50 1.70 -12.90 5.65
CA GLY A 50 1.64 -13.41 4.27
C GLY A 50 2.61 -12.71 3.30
N PRO A 51 2.52 -13.02 2.00
CA PRO A 51 3.49 -12.58 1.02
C PRO A 51 3.40 -11.07 0.77
N ILE A 52 4.55 -10.40 0.73
CA ILE A 52 4.63 -9.03 0.24
C ILE A 52 4.41 -9.05 -1.28
N SER A 53 3.43 -8.29 -1.77
CA SER A 53 3.22 -8.14 -3.22
C SER A 53 4.49 -7.57 -3.86
N PRO A 54 5.01 -8.15 -4.97
CA PRO A 54 6.25 -7.70 -5.63
C PRO A 54 6.23 -6.23 -6.08
N SER A 55 5.02 -5.67 -6.22
CA SER A 55 4.77 -4.29 -6.61
C SER A 55 5.08 -3.27 -5.50
N LEU A 56 5.28 -3.72 -4.26
CA LEU A 56 5.57 -2.83 -3.12
C LEU A 56 7.05 -2.80 -2.77
N PRO A 57 7.62 -1.60 -2.54
CA PRO A 57 8.96 -1.47 -1.96
C PRO A 57 9.00 -2.10 -0.56
N GLN A 58 9.79 -3.16 -0.39
CA GLN A 58 9.91 -3.88 0.89
C GLN A 58 10.43 -2.99 2.04
N ASN A 59 11.26 -1.99 1.72
CA ASN A 59 11.85 -1.03 2.66
C ASN A 59 10.84 0.01 3.24
N LYS A 60 9.55 -0.18 2.99
CA LYS A 60 8.45 0.68 3.45
C LYS A 60 7.36 -0.09 4.22
N LEU A 61 7.53 -1.40 4.31
CA LEU A 61 6.66 -2.32 5.05
C LEU A 61 7.27 -2.74 6.38
N SER A 62 8.59 -2.67 6.52
CA SER A 62 9.29 -2.99 7.75
C SER A 62 9.18 -1.83 8.74
N GLY A 63 8.19 -1.88 9.62
CA GLY A 63 8.45 -1.59 11.03
C GLY A 63 9.06 -2.85 11.64
N ASP A 64 10.28 -2.73 12.15
CA ASP A 64 10.99 -3.74 12.93
C ASP A 64 11.13 -5.15 12.32
N MET A 65 11.96 -5.27 11.28
CA MET A 65 12.81 -6.47 11.18
C MET A 65 14.14 -6.16 11.86
N ALA A 66 14.11 -6.09 13.19
CA ALA A 66 15.30 -6.03 14.02
C ALA A 66 15.08 -6.72 15.36
N LEU A 67 14.49 -7.92 15.41
CA LEU A 67 14.73 -8.90 16.48
C LEU A 67 14.47 -10.33 15.95
N GLY A 68 15.55 -11.11 15.80
CA GLY A 68 15.51 -12.57 15.58
C GLY A 68 15.90 -13.01 14.19
#